data_AF-A0A9N9KSH8-F1
#
_entry.id   AF-A0A9N9KSH8-F1
#
_cell.length_a   1.000
_cell.length_b   1.000
_cell.length_c   1.000
_cell.angle_alpha   90.00
_cell.angle_beta   90.00
_cell.angle_gamma   90.00
#
_symmetry.space_group_name_H-M   'P 1'
#
loop_
_entity.id
_entity.type
_entity.pdbx_description
1 polymer ?
#
loop_
_entity_poly.entity_id
_entity_poly.type
_entity_poly.pdbx_seq_one_letter_code
_entity_poly.pdbx_strand_id
1 'polypeptide(L)'
;MSVIEPQAVVLSIHIVAGILEISLWYFFTLVKGQRPTAGTFEFMLCLTQSITSLILVKHLARGYPILTRPSYQSGSVCRLIAAGIALYSQSPDWHESATKSVNAFVYTRLLIFYVGPLMKTSHEDTASPQEMYNFAVIVGAILALAEGPIRNISSTYVVLVVLNAAFQRWSSEMAAQPHMDASEKVLVQSLLSSGFVERETINKVQPDLFVAPQPGDEYIDKKDSVNHDMEDN
;
A
#
# COMPACT_ATOMS: atom_id res chain seq x y z
N MET A 1 -26.51 -18.32 2.83
CA MET A 1 -26.00 -16.95 3.09
C MET A 1 -24.49 -17.06 3.10
N SER A 2 -23.80 -16.66 2.03
CA SER A 2 -22.34 -16.67 2.01
C SER A 2 -21.84 -15.60 2.99
N VAL A 3 -21.01 -16.00 3.95
CA VAL A 3 -20.34 -15.06 4.84
C VAL A 3 -19.38 -14.25 3.97
N ILE A 4 -19.63 -12.96 3.82
CA ILE A 4 -18.72 -12.07 3.11
C ILE A 4 -17.46 -11.97 3.97
N GLU A 5 -16.31 -12.36 3.41
CA GLU A 5 -15.04 -12.24 4.11
C GLU A 5 -14.77 -10.77 4.48
N PRO A 6 -14.31 -10.48 5.72
CA PRO A 6 -14.04 -9.11 6.16
C PRO A 6 -13.13 -8.32 5.20
N GLN A 7 -12.19 -9.00 4.55
CA GLN A 7 -11.28 -8.40 3.58
C GLN A 7 -11.99 -7.91 2.30
N ALA A 8 -13.00 -8.64 1.83
CA ALA A 8 -13.77 -8.26 0.66
C ALA A 8 -14.58 -6.98 0.92
N VAL A 9 -15.09 -6.81 2.15
CA VAL A 9 -15.77 -5.58 2.58
C VAL A 9 -14.79 -4.41 2.60
N VAL A 10 -13.63 -4.56 3.24
CA VAL A 10 -12.59 -3.51 3.30
C VAL A 10 -12.13 -3.11 1.90
N LEU A 11 -11.91 -4.09 1.02
CA LEU A 11 -11.54 -3.84 -0.37
C LEU A 11 -12.64 -3.09 -1.13
N SER A 12 -13.91 -3.47 -0.93
CA SER A 12 -15.04 -2.77 -1.55
C SER A 12 -15.10 -1.31 -1.12
N ILE A 13 -14.94 -1.04 0.18
CA ILE A 13 -14.90 0.33 0.73
C ILE A 13 -13.73 1.10 0.14
N HIS A 14 -12.54 0.49 0.08
CA HIS A 14 -11.35 1.10 -0.51
C HIS A 14 -11.56 1.53 -1.96
N ILE A 15 -12.14 0.64 -2.79
CA ILE A 15 -12.42 0.89 -4.21
C ILE A 15 -13.46 2.00 -4.35
N VAL A 16 -14.57 1.91 -3.62
CA VAL A 16 -15.65 2.91 -3.70
C VAL A 16 -15.16 4.28 -3.28
N ALA A 17 -14.39 4.38 -2.18
CA ALA A 17 -13.83 5.65 -1.73
C ALA A 17 -12.89 6.27 -2.78
N GLY A 18 -12.00 5.47 -3.38
CA GLY A 18 -11.09 5.95 -4.44
C GLY A 18 -11.81 6.38 -5.71
N ILE A 19 -12.84 5.63 -6.14
CA ILE A 19 -13.65 5.97 -7.33
C ILE A 19 -14.42 7.27 -7.08
N LEU A 20 -15.05 7.43 -5.91
CA LEU A 20 -15.78 8.64 -5.57
C LEU A 20 -14.87 9.86 -5.53
N GLU A 21 -13.71 9.76 -4.86
CA GLU A 21 -12.73 10.84 -4.76
C GLU A 21 -12.30 11.34 -6.15
N ILE A 22 -11.87 10.42 -7.02
CA ILE A 22 -11.38 10.80 -8.34
C ILE A 22 -12.50 11.29 -9.26
N SER A 23 -13.71 10.71 -9.15
CA SER A 23 -14.87 11.10 -9.94
C SER A 23 -15.34 12.51 -9.58
N LEU A 24 -15.34 12.87 -8.30
CA LEU A 24 -15.65 14.23 -7.85
C LEU A 24 -14.65 15.24 -8.40
N TRP A 25 -13.35 14.93 -8.31
CA TRP A 25 -12.31 15.81 -8.83
C TRP A 25 -12.46 16.05 -10.34
N TYR A 26 -12.67 14.99 -11.13
CA TYR A 26 -12.88 15.11 -12.58
C TYR A 26 -14.20 15.80 -12.92
N PHE A 27 -15.26 15.58 -12.14
CA PHE A 27 -16.53 16.28 -12.34
C PHE A 27 -16.36 17.80 -12.19
N PHE A 28 -15.73 18.27 -11.11
CA PHE A 28 -15.47 19.70 -10.94
C PHE A 28 -14.50 20.24 -11.99
N THR A 29 -13.43 19.52 -12.28
CA THR A 29 -12.40 20.00 -13.22
C THR A 29 -12.91 20.04 -14.66
N LEU A 30 -13.53 18.96 -15.16
CA LEU A 30 -13.92 18.83 -16.57
C LEU A 30 -15.33 19.36 -16.86
N VAL A 31 -16.28 19.16 -15.95
CA VAL A 31 -17.68 19.57 -16.17
C VAL A 31 -17.93 21.00 -15.70
N LYS A 32 -17.35 21.38 -14.56
CA LYS A 32 -17.51 22.75 -14.02
C LYS A 32 -16.38 23.70 -14.44
N GLY A 33 -15.29 23.20 -15.03
CA GLY A 33 -14.16 24.02 -15.45
C GLY A 33 -13.41 24.66 -14.27
N GLN A 34 -13.52 24.07 -13.07
CA GLN A 34 -12.96 24.61 -11.83
C GLN A 34 -12.02 23.59 -11.20
N ARG A 35 -10.84 24.03 -10.78
CA ARG A 35 -9.94 23.19 -9.97
C ARG A 35 -10.45 23.21 -8.52
N PRO A 36 -11.02 22.11 -8.01
CA PRO A 36 -11.59 22.12 -6.66
C PRO A 36 -10.49 22.24 -5.60
N THR A 37 -10.82 22.87 -4.48
CA THR A 37 -10.00 22.80 -3.25
C THR A 37 -10.49 21.64 -2.38
N ALA A 38 -9.65 21.16 -1.46
CA ALA A 38 -10.03 20.06 -0.58
C ALA A 38 -11.06 20.51 0.45
N GLY A 39 -12.26 19.93 0.37
CA GLY A 39 -13.27 20.01 1.41
C GLY A 39 -13.12 18.89 2.44
N THR A 40 -13.90 18.98 3.53
CA THR A 40 -13.93 17.95 4.57
C THR A 40 -14.36 16.60 4.01
N PHE A 41 -15.28 16.58 3.04
CA PHE A 41 -15.78 15.33 2.46
C PHE A 41 -14.71 14.61 1.64
N GLU A 42 -13.99 15.33 0.78
CA GLU A 42 -12.86 14.81 0.00
C GLU A 42 -11.75 14.30 0.92
N PHE A 43 -11.45 15.03 2.00
CA PHE A 43 -10.50 14.57 3.01
C PHE A 43 -10.95 13.25 3.66
N MET A 44 -12.23 13.10 3.98
CA MET A 44 -12.75 11.85 4.57
C MET A 44 -12.72 10.67 3.59
N LEU A 45 -12.93 10.91 2.30
CA LEU A 45 -12.74 9.88 1.26
C LEU A 45 -11.28 9.45 1.18
N CYS A 46 -10.34 10.41 1.16
CA CYS A 46 -8.91 10.14 1.17
C CYS A 46 -8.47 9.37 2.43
N LEU A 47 -9.00 9.78 3.59
CA LEU A 47 -8.76 9.13 4.88
C LEU A 47 -9.26 7.69 4.88
N THR A 48 -10.50 7.47 4.43
CA THR A 48 -11.12 6.15 4.33
C THR A 48 -10.32 5.24 3.40
N GLN A 49 -9.95 5.74 2.21
CA GLN A 49 -9.17 4.99 1.24
C GLN A 49 -7.77 4.65 1.78
N SER A 50 -7.11 5.59 2.47
CA SER A 50 -5.78 5.37 3.05
C SER A 50 -5.80 4.39 4.22
N ILE A 51 -6.78 4.49 5.13
CA ILE A 51 -6.93 3.55 6.24
C ILE A 51 -7.23 2.14 5.73
N THR A 52 -8.19 2.01 4.81
CA THR A 52 -8.50 0.69 4.22
C THR A 52 -7.31 0.12 3.47
N SER A 53 -6.50 0.96 2.81
CA SER A 53 -5.22 0.53 2.20
C SER A 53 -4.27 -0.08 3.24
N LEU A 54 -4.08 0.59 4.38
CA LEU A 54 -3.20 0.10 5.44
C LEU A 54 -3.70 -1.23 6.02
N ILE A 55 -5.01 -1.38 6.20
CA ILE A 55 -5.63 -2.64 6.66
C ILE A 55 -5.38 -3.77 5.65
N LEU A 56 -5.55 -3.52 4.35
CA LEU A 56 -5.30 -4.52 3.31
C LEU A 56 -3.82 -4.91 3.23
N VAL A 57 -2.92 -3.94 3.37
CA VAL A 57 -1.47 -4.14 3.27
C VAL A 57 -0.91 -4.95 4.44
N LYS A 58 -1.57 -4.91 5.60
CA LYS A 58 -1.21 -5.78 6.74
C LYS A 58 -1.19 -7.26 6.35
N HIS A 59 -2.09 -7.67 5.47
CA HIS A 59 -2.25 -9.05 5.03
C HIS A 59 -1.63 -9.33 3.64
N LEU A 60 -0.91 -8.36 3.06
CA LEU A 60 -0.36 -8.50 1.72
C LEU A 60 0.80 -9.50 1.70
N ALA A 61 0.63 -10.55 0.91
CA ALA A 61 1.63 -11.60 0.67
C ALA A 61 2.44 -11.41 -0.62
N ARG A 62 2.03 -10.47 -1.48
CA ARG A 62 2.58 -10.30 -2.83
C ARG A 62 3.84 -9.45 -2.85
N GLY A 63 4.75 -9.77 -3.78
CA GLY A 63 5.97 -9.02 -4.03
C GLY A 63 7.03 -9.24 -2.97
N TYR A 64 8.06 -8.40 -2.97
CA TYR A 64 9.13 -8.46 -1.97
C TYR A 64 8.67 -7.85 -0.65
N PRO A 65 8.58 -8.62 0.46
CA PRO A 65 8.04 -8.13 1.73
C PRO A 65 8.73 -6.87 2.24
N ILE A 66 10.04 -6.77 2.02
CA ILE A 66 10.90 -5.69 2.51
C ILE A 66 10.68 -4.34 1.80
N LEU A 67 10.04 -4.33 0.61
CA LEU A 67 9.82 -3.11 -0.16
C LEU A 67 8.35 -2.88 -0.52
N THR A 68 7.62 -3.93 -0.88
CA THR A 68 6.24 -3.80 -1.36
C THR A 68 5.31 -3.28 -0.26
N ARG A 69 5.37 -3.85 0.96
CA ARG A 69 4.55 -3.39 2.09
C ARG A 69 4.90 -1.95 2.53
N PRO A 70 6.18 -1.60 2.74
CA PRO A 70 6.58 -0.21 2.98
C PRO A 70 6.13 0.76 1.89
N SER A 71 6.13 0.32 0.63
CA SER A 71 5.69 1.14 -0.52
C SER A 71 4.21 1.51 -0.43
N TYR A 72 3.34 0.55 -0.15
CA TYR A 72 1.91 0.84 0.02
C TYR A 72 1.64 1.74 1.24
N GLN A 73 2.26 1.42 2.38
CA GLN A 73 2.09 2.22 3.61
C GLN A 73 2.56 3.66 3.41
N SER A 74 3.72 3.86 2.78
CA SER A 74 4.26 5.19 2.50
C SER A 74 3.39 5.94 1.50
N GLY A 75 2.79 5.26 0.52
CA GLY A 75 1.82 5.85 -0.39
C GLY A 75 0.58 6.36 0.36
N SER A 76 0.02 5.56 1.26
CA SER A 76 -1.12 5.96 2.10
C SER A 76 -0.78 7.13 3.03
N VAL A 77 0.40 7.11 3.67
CA VAL A 77 0.85 8.22 4.53
C VAL A 77 1.08 9.50 3.73
N CYS A 78 1.75 9.40 2.57
CA CYS A 78 1.99 10.55 1.69
C CYS A 78 0.67 11.19 1.24
N ARG A 79 -0.32 10.36 0.89
CA ARG A 79 -1.69 10.80 0.57
C ARG A 79 -2.36 11.56 1.70
N LEU A 80 -2.33 11.03 2.91
CA LEU A 80 -2.91 11.69 4.08
C LEU A 80 -2.25 13.04 4.38
N ILE A 81 -0.92 13.11 4.28
CA ILE A 81 -0.18 14.36 4.47
C ILE A 81 -0.59 15.37 3.40
N ALA A 82 -0.59 14.98 2.12
CA ALA A 82 -0.97 15.86 1.02
C ALA A 82 -2.42 16.35 1.15
N ALA A 83 -3.36 15.46 1.48
CA ALA A 83 -4.77 15.81 1.68
C ALA A 83 -4.97 16.71 2.92
N GLY A 84 -4.24 16.48 4.00
CA GLY A 84 -4.27 17.33 5.19
C GLY A 84 -3.74 18.74 4.92
N ILE A 85 -2.61 18.84 4.19
CA ILE A 85 -2.10 20.14 3.73
C ILE A 85 -3.11 20.81 2.80
N ALA A 86 -3.73 20.08 1.88
CA ALA A 86 -4.74 20.61 0.98
C ALA A 86 -5.95 21.17 1.74
N LEU A 87 -6.45 20.45 2.75
CA LEU A 87 -7.58 20.88 3.58
C LEU A 87 -7.23 22.13 4.40
N TYR A 88 -6.04 22.17 4.99
CA TYR A 88 -5.60 23.30 5.80
C TYR A 88 -5.31 24.55 4.96
N SER A 89 -4.57 24.40 3.87
CA SER A 89 -4.13 25.51 3.02
C SER A 89 -5.16 25.93 1.97
N GLN A 90 -6.22 25.13 1.78
CA GLN A 90 -7.18 25.27 0.68
C GLN A 90 -6.50 25.34 -0.69
N SER A 91 -5.35 24.67 -0.84
CA SER A 91 -4.58 24.66 -2.09
C SER A 91 -5.14 23.63 -3.08
N PRO A 92 -5.55 24.03 -4.29
CA PRO A 92 -5.98 23.10 -5.33
C PRO A 92 -4.83 22.21 -5.81
N ASP A 93 -3.58 22.66 -5.71
CA ASP A 93 -2.40 21.91 -6.15
C ASP A 93 -2.12 20.69 -5.25
N TRP A 94 -2.21 20.89 -3.93
CA TRP A 94 -2.10 19.79 -2.97
C TRP A 94 -3.30 18.84 -3.05
N HIS A 95 -4.51 19.38 -3.27
CA HIS A 95 -5.69 18.55 -3.45
C HIS A 95 -5.57 17.67 -4.71
N GLU A 96 -5.19 18.25 -5.84
CA GLU A 96 -4.98 17.51 -7.09
C GLU A 96 -3.90 16.44 -6.95
N SER A 97 -2.77 16.76 -6.29
CA SER A 97 -1.68 15.78 -6.08
C SER A 97 -2.12 14.63 -5.17
N ALA A 98 -2.88 14.93 -4.11
CA ALA A 98 -3.46 13.90 -3.26
C ALA A 98 -4.44 13.02 -4.05
N THR A 99 -5.41 13.61 -4.75
CA THR A 99 -6.43 12.86 -5.50
C THR A 99 -5.83 12.00 -6.62
N LYS A 100 -4.96 12.57 -7.46
CA LYS A 100 -4.36 11.83 -8.59
C LYS A 100 -3.52 10.65 -8.18
N SER A 101 -2.94 10.66 -6.98
CA SER A 101 -2.18 9.50 -6.50
C SER A 101 -3.02 8.22 -6.32
N VAL A 102 -4.36 8.27 -6.39
CA VAL A 102 -5.24 7.08 -6.50
C VAL A 102 -4.89 6.27 -7.76
N ASN A 103 -4.42 6.95 -8.83
CA ASN A 103 -4.04 6.33 -10.08
C ASN A 103 -2.85 5.36 -9.95
N ALA A 104 -2.16 5.31 -8.81
CA ALA A 104 -1.09 4.35 -8.54
C ALA A 104 -1.54 2.91 -8.79
N PHE A 105 -2.80 2.57 -8.49
CA PHE A 105 -3.36 1.26 -8.80
C PHE A 105 -3.40 0.99 -10.31
N VAL A 106 -3.90 1.96 -11.09
CA VAL A 106 -3.97 1.85 -12.55
C VAL A 106 -2.57 1.73 -13.13
N TYR A 107 -1.64 2.59 -12.73
CA TYR A 107 -0.26 2.53 -13.19
C TYR A 107 0.43 1.22 -12.85
N THR A 108 0.24 0.70 -11.64
CA THR A 108 0.77 -0.62 -11.25
C THR A 108 0.26 -1.70 -12.19
N ARG A 109 -1.05 -1.72 -12.50
CA ARG A 109 -1.65 -2.71 -13.41
C ARG A 109 -1.14 -2.57 -14.85
N LEU A 110 -1.05 -1.34 -15.35
CA LEU A 110 -0.52 -1.07 -16.68
C LEU A 110 0.94 -1.51 -16.80
N LEU A 111 1.77 -1.24 -15.79
CA LEU A 111 3.17 -1.67 -15.77
C LEU A 111 3.28 -3.20 -15.79
N ILE A 112 2.53 -3.90 -14.94
CA ILE A 112 2.50 -5.38 -14.94
C ILE A 112 2.11 -5.92 -16.32
N PHE A 113 1.05 -5.36 -16.91
CA PHE A 113 0.51 -5.86 -18.18
C PHE A 113 1.38 -5.54 -19.39
N TYR A 114 1.90 -4.33 -19.49
CA TYR A 114 2.63 -3.86 -20.69
C TYR A 114 4.15 -4.00 -20.56
N VAL A 115 4.71 -3.80 -19.37
CA VAL A 115 6.16 -3.87 -19.17
C VAL A 115 6.58 -5.27 -18.76
N GLY A 116 5.75 -6.00 -18.01
CA GLY A 116 6.04 -7.38 -17.61
C GLY A 116 6.43 -8.31 -18.78
N PRO A 117 5.68 -8.31 -19.90
CA PRO A 117 6.07 -9.09 -21.08
C PRO A 117 7.39 -8.64 -21.72
N LEU A 118 7.73 -7.35 -21.65
CA LEU A 118 8.96 -6.79 -22.23
C LEU A 118 10.20 -7.10 -21.38
N MET A 119 10.05 -7.37 -20.09
CA MET A 119 11.14 -7.84 -19.23
C MET A 119 11.46 -9.32 -19.45
N LYS A 120 10.75 -10.02 -20.33
CA LYS A 120 11.07 -11.40 -20.72
C LYS A 120 12.17 -11.40 -21.77
N THR A 121 13.43 -11.44 -21.33
CA THR A 121 14.56 -11.67 -22.23
C THR A 121 14.59 -13.12 -22.72
N SER A 122 15.12 -13.35 -23.92
CA SER A 122 15.28 -14.69 -24.52
C SER A 122 16.30 -15.57 -23.77
N HIS A 123 17.11 -14.97 -22.88
CA HIS A 123 17.96 -15.67 -21.93
C HIS A 123 17.22 -15.74 -20.58
N GLU A 124 17.44 -16.81 -19.84
CA GLU A 124 16.80 -17.24 -18.57
C GLU A 124 16.70 -16.18 -17.44
N ASP A 125 17.12 -14.94 -17.65
CA ASP A 125 17.02 -13.77 -16.76
C ASP A 125 15.66 -13.04 -16.86
N THR A 126 14.56 -13.78 -16.96
CA THR A 126 13.23 -13.20 -16.73
C THR A 126 13.11 -12.73 -15.28
N ALA A 127 12.82 -11.44 -15.07
CA ALA A 127 12.46 -10.93 -13.75
C ALA A 127 11.33 -11.78 -13.15
N SER A 128 11.49 -12.22 -11.91
CA SER A 128 10.47 -13.02 -11.24
C SER A 128 9.16 -12.23 -11.14
N PRO A 129 7.99 -12.90 -11.10
CA PRO A 129 6.72 -12.21 -10.93
C PRO A 129 6.71 -11.26 -9.70
N GLN A 130 7.38 -11.64 -8.62
CA GLN A 130 7.54 -10.79 -7.43
C GLN A 130 8.36 -9.52 -7.70
N GLU A 131 9.46 -9.63 -8.45
CA GLU A 131 10.29 -8.48 -8.84
C GLU A 131 9.48 -7.53 -9.70
N MET A 132 8.74 -8.08 -10.67
CA MET A 132 7.87 -7.30 -11.55
C MET A 132 6.75 -6.59 -10.76
N TYR A 133 6.13 -7.28 -9.81
CA TYR A 133 5.10 -6.70 -8.97
C TYR A 133 5.65 -5.58 -8.09
N ASN A 134 6.79 -5.81 -7.43
CA ASN A 134 7.43 -4.80 -6.59
C ASN A 134 7.86 -3.57 -7.39
N PHE A 135 8.48 -3.78 -8.56
CA PHE A 135 8.82 -2.71 -9.50
C PHE A 135 7.58 -1.91 -9.90
N ALA A 136 6.51 -2.59 -10.31
CA ALA A 136 5.28 -1.95 -10.75
C ALA A 136 4.62 -1.13 -9.64
N VAL A 137 4.64 -1.60 -8.40
CA VAL A 137 4.08 -0.87 -7.25
C VAL A 137 4.86 0.42 -6.98
N ILE A 138 6.19 0.33 -6.92
CA ILE A 138 7.05 1.50 -6.64
C ILE A 138 6.96 2.52 -7.77
N VAL A 139 7.16 2.08 -9.02
CA VAL A 139 7.13 2.97 -10.17
C VAL A 139 5.72 3.50 -10.42
N GLY A 140 4.70 2.66 -10.24
CA GLY A 140 3.30 3.09 -10.37
C GLY A 140 2.92 4.18 -9.36
N ALA A 141 3.40 4.08 -8.12
CA ALA A 141 3.23 5.13 -7.13
C ALA A 141 3.98 6.42 -7.50
N ILE A 142 5.22 6.32 -7.97
CA ILE A 142 6.02 7.47 -8.43
C ILE A 142 5.31 8.21 -9.57
N LEU A 143 4.80 7.48 -10.57
CA LEU A 143 4.07 8.03 -11.71
C LEU A 143 2.80 8.74 -11.26
N ALA A 144 1.98 8.09 -10.42
CA ALA A 144 0.74 8.67 -9.92
C ALA A 144 0.96 9.97 -9.14
N LEU A 145 2.01 10.00 -8.33
CA LEU A 145 2.41 11.17 -7.56
C LEU A 145 2.99 12.28 -8.45
N ALA A 146 3.69 11.92 -9.53
CA ALA A 146 4.26 12.87 -10.48
C ALA A 146 3.22 13.52 -11.41
N GLU A 147 2.00 12.98 -11.51
CA GLU A 147 0.90 13.62 -12.25
C GLU A 147 0.38 14.89 -11.57
N GLY A 148 0.66 15.04 -10.28
CA GLY A 148 0.26 16.20 -9.49
C GLY A 148 1.21 17.39 -9.68
N PRO A 149 0.73 18.62 -9.44
CA PRO A 149 1.55 19.82 -9.55
C PRO A 149 2.67 19.93 -8.49
N ILE A 150 2.63 19.15 -7.40
CA ILE A 150 3.65 19.21 -6.35
C ILE A 150 4.92 18.44 -6.77
N ARG A 151 5.90 19.18 -7.32
CA ARG A 151 7.12 18.64 -7.93
C ARG A 151 7.88 17.60 -7.11
N ASN A 152 8.01 17.79 -5.80
CA ASN A 152 8.89 16.96 -4.96
C ASN A 152 8.16 15.79 -4.29
N ILE A 153 6.85 15.61 -4.53
CA ILE A 153 6.04 14.64 -3.79
C ILE A 153 6.46 13.19 -4.06
N SER A 154 6.86 12.85 -5.30
CA SER A 154 7.39 11.53 -5.63
C SER A 154 8.74 11.24 -4.95
N SER A 155 9.62 12.24 -4.84
CA SER A 155 10.89 12.09 -4.10
C SER A 155 10.65 11.91 -2.60
N THR A 156 9.72 12.69 -2.02
CA THR A 156 9.29 12.52 -0.63
C THR A 156 8.74 11.13 -0.40
N TYR A 157 7.94 10.60 -1.32
CA TYR A 157 7.45 9.22 -1.27
C TYR A 157 8.61 8.21 -1.22
N VAL A 158 9.58 8.30 -2.13
CA VAL A 158 10.73 7.36 -2.13
C VAL A 158 11.49 7.40 -0.81
N VAL A 159 11.72 8.60 -0.25
CA VAL A 159 12.34 8.76 1.08
C VAL A 159 11.50 8.09 2.16
N LEU A 160 10.17 8.29 2.14
CA LEU A 160 9.26 7.63 3.08
C LEU A 160 9.30 6.10 2.95
N VAL A 161 9.40 5.54 1.74
CA VAL A 161 9.53 4.09 1.54
C VAL A 161 10.78 3.56 2.22
N VAL A 162 11.93 4.21 2.02
CA VAL A 162 13.20 3.79 2.63
C VAL A 162 13.14 3.90 4.15
N LEU A 163 12.65 5.03 4.68
CA LEU A 163 12.49 5.24 6.12
C LEU A 163 11.53 4.21 6.73
N ASN A 164 10.43 3.92 6.06
CA ASN A 164 9.44 2.97 6.54
C ASN A 164 9.96 1.53 6.48
N ALA A 165 10.72 1.16 5.44
CA ALA A 165 11.38 -0.15 5.37
C ALA A 165 12.39 -0.32 6.51
N ALA A 166 13.21 0.70 6.78
CA ALA A 166 14.14 0.68 7.91
C ALA A 166 13.40 0.60 9.26
N PHE A 167 12.30 1.34 9.40
CA PHE A 167 11.47 1.33 10.60
C PHE A 167 10.80 -0.04 10.84
N GLN A 168 10.30 -0.69 9.79
CA GLN A 168 9.73 -2.04 9.91
C GLN A 168 10.77 -3.07 10.33
N ARG A 169 11.98 -2.99 9.77
CA ARG A 169 13.09 -3.86 10.17
C ARG A 169 13.43 -3.67 11.64
N TRP A 170 13.64 -2.42 12.06
CA TRP A 170 13.90 -2.09 13.46
C TRP A 170 12.78 -2.58 14.40
N SER A 171 11.51 -2.36 14.01
CA SER A 171 10.35 -2.81 14.78
C SER A 171 10.29 -4.33 14.90
N SER A 172 10.73 -5.06 13.87
CA SER A 172 10.80 -6.51 13.86
C SER A 172 11.92 -7.05 14.74
N GLU A 173 13.08 -6.40 14.72
CA GLU A 173 14.20 -6.70 15.62
C GLU A 173 13.81 -6.45 17.08
N MET A 174 13.08 -5.37 17.38
CA MET A 174 12.50 -5.14 18.70
C MET A 174 11.50 -6.24 19.09
N ALA A 175 10.59 -6.61 18.19
CA ALA A 175 9.57 -7.63 18.46
C ALA A 175 10.17 -9.02 18.74
N ALA A 176 11.38 -9.31 18.24
CA ALA A 176 12.09 -10.56 18.45
C ALA A 176 12.84 -10.65 19.79
N GLN A 177 12.90 -9.57 20.59
CA GLN A 177 13.65 -9.58 21.84
C GLN A 177 12.96 -10.43 22.92
N PRO A 178 13.69 -11.31 23.62
CA PRO A 178 13.11 -12.24 24.61
C PRO A 178 12.68 -11.55 25.92
N HIS A 179 13.24 -10.38 26.22
CA HIS A 179 12.97 -9.64 27.45
C HIS A 179 12.63 -8.19 27.11
N MET A 180 11.36 -7.84 27.30
CA MET A 180 10.86 -6.48 27.13
C MET A 180 10.21 -6.01 28.42
N ASP A 181 10.38 -4.73 28.73
CA ASP A 181 9.65 -4.06 29.79
C ASP A 181 8.16 -3.85 29.42
N ALA A 182 7.37 -3.31 30.34
CA ALA A 182 5.93 -3.13 30.13
C ALA A 182 5.62 -2.09 29.03
N SER A 183 6.40 -1.01 28.94
CA SER A 183 6.24 0.03 27.92
C SER A 183 6.60 -0.47 26.52
N GLU A 184 7.69 -1.23 26.42
CA GLU A 184 8.17 -1.86 25.20
C GLU A 184 7.15 -2.88 24.68
N LYS A 185 6.52 -3.66 25.55
CA LYS A 185 5.44 -4.58 25.17
C LYS A 185 4.24 -3.85 24.57
N VAL A 186 3.81 -2.74 25.18
CA VAL A 186 2.70 -1.94 24.66
C VAL A 186 3.06 -1.34 23.30
N LEU A 187 4.29 -0.86 23.14
CA LEU A 187 4.78 -0.33 21.88
C LEU A 187 4.81 -1.43 20.80
N VAL A 188 5.41 -2.58 21.08
CA VAL A 188 5.49 -3.71 20.14
C VAL A 188 4.10 -4.23 19.76
N GLN A 189 3.17 -4.34 20.71
CA GLN A 189 1.78 -4.71 20.42
C GLN A 189 1.08 -3.67 19.52
N SER A 190 1.38 -2.38 19.73
CA SER A 190 0.86 -1.30 18.87
C SER A 190 1.43 -1.40 17.45
N LEU A 191 2.71 -1.73 17.30
CA LEU A 191 3.36 -1.90 15.99
C LEU A 191 2.88 -3.17 15.25
N LEU A 192 2.69 -4.27 15.97
CA LEU A 192 2.14 -5.52 15.43
C LEU A 192 0.68 -5.33 14.98
N SER A 193 -0.14 -4.70 15.82
CA SER A 193 -1.56 -4.46 15.50
C SER A 193 -1.73 -3.54 14.29
N SER A 194 -0.89 -2.50 14.17
CA SER A 194 -0.89 -1.55 13.04
C SER A 194 -0.20 -2.07 11.77
N GLY A 195 0.52 -3.19 11.84
CA GLY A 195 1.17 -3.81 10.69
C GLY A 195 2.50 -3.18 10.27
N PHE A 196 3.16 -2.42 11.15
CA PHE A 196 4.50 -1.85 10.95
C PHE A 196 5.63 -2.81 11.36
N VAL A 197 5.37 -4.11 11.27
CA VAL A 197 6.31 -5.20 11.54
C VAL A 197 6.37 -6.09 10.29
N GLU A 198 7.51 -6.71 10.04
CA GLU A 198 7.69 -7.69 8.96
C GLU A 198 6.67 -8.83 9.09
N ARG A 199 6.13 -9.28 7.95
CA ARG A 199 5.03 -10.25 7.93
C ARG A 199 5.44 -11.57 8.60
N GLU A 200 6.68 -12.02 8.40
CA GLU A 200 7.21 -13.23 9.02
C GLU A 200 7.18 -13.15 10.54
N THR A 201 7.50 -11.99 11.12
CA THR A 201 7.48 -11.77 12.57
C THR A 201 6.05 -11.72 13.10
N ILE A 202 5.12 -11.11 12.36
CA ILE A 202 3.68 -11.13 12.72
C ILE A 202 3.18 -12.57 12.76
N ASN A 203 3.50 -13.39 11.75
CA ASN A 203 3.06 -14.79 11.69
C ASN A 203 3.61 -15.62 12.86
N LYS A 204 4.86 -15.36 13.29
CA LYS A 204 5.49 -16.05 14.42
C LYS A 204 4.91 -15.63 15.78
N VAL A 205 4.55 -14.37 15.95
CA VAL A 205 4.14 -13.79 17.25
C VAL A 205 2.61 -13.79 17.45
N GLN A 206 1.84 -13.68 16.36
CA GLN A 206 0.37 -13.62 16.37
C GLN A 206 -0.20 -14.51 15.25
N PRO A 207 -0.20 -15.85 15.43
CA PRO A 207 -0.69 -16.78 14.41
C PRO A 207 -2.17 -16.57 14.07
N ASP A 208 -2.99 -16.06 15.00
CA ASP A 208 -4.40 -15.75 14.77
C ASP A 208 -4.65 -14.66 13.71
N LEU A 209 -3.62 -13.85 13.39
CA LEU A 209 -3.66 -12.81 12.37
C LEU A 209 -3.06 -13.29 11.03
N PHE A 210 -2.62 -14.54 10.96
CA PHE A 210 -2.13 -15.15 9.74
C PHE A 210 -3.27 -15.24 8.71
N VAL A 211 -2.99 -14.70 7.53
CA VAL A 211 -3.84 -14.89 6.36
C VAL A 211 -2.99 -15.69 5.39
N ALA A 212 -3.44 -16.93 5.15
CA ALA A 212 -2.79 -17.82 4.21
C ALA A 212 -2.76 -17.15 2.83
N PRO A 213 -1.61 -17.20 2.13
CA PRO A 213 -1.54 -16.75 0.75
C PRO A 213 -2.55 -17.51 -0.12
N GLN A 214 -3.16 -16.84 -1.11
CA GLN A 214 -4.12 -17.51 -1.99
C GLN A 214 -3.41 -18.58 -2.85
N PRO A 215 -3.93 -19.82 -2.90
CA PRO A 215 -3.35 -20.87 -3.73
C PRO A 215 -3.31 -20.46 -5.22
N GLY A 216 -2.15 -20.58 -5.86
CA GLY A 216 -1.97 -20.23 -7.28
C GLY A 216 -1.63 -18.77 -7.57
N ASP A 217 -1.40 -17.94 -6.56
CA ASP A 217 -0.92 -16.56 -6.76
C ASP A 217 0.57 -16.55 -7.14
N GLU A 218 0.87 -16.30 -8.42
CA GLU A 218 2.22 -16.30 -8.97
C GLU A 218 3.16 -15.23 -8.38
N TYR A 219 2.61 -14.25 -7.66
CA TYR A 219 3.36 -13.13 -7.08
C TYR A 219 3.84 -13.38 -5.65
N ILE A 220 3.78 -14.63 -5.16
CA ILE A 220 4.15 -15.06 -3.81
C ILE A 220 5.40 -15.96 -3.88
N ASP A 221 6.23 -15.99 -2.83
CA ASP A 221 7.39 -16.89 -2.78
C ASP A 221 6.93 -18.35 -2.70
N LYS A 222 7.56 -19.23 -3.50
CA LYS A 222 7.31 -20.67 -3.45
C LYS A 222 7.63 -21.24 -2.07
N LYS A 223 8.54 -20.64 -1.30
CA LYS A 223 8.78 -21.03 0.09
C LYS A 223 7.59 -20.74 1.01
N ASP A 224 6.87 -19.65 0.72
CA ASP A 224 5.66 -19.26 1.46
C ASP A 224 4.43 -20.07 1.03
N SER A 225 4.46 -20.72 -0.14
CA SER A 225 3.41 -21.66 -0.57
C SER A 225 3.62 -23.08 -0.04
N VAL A 226 4.87 -23.54 0.10
CA VAL A 226 5.21 -24.93 0.49
C VAL A 226 5.00 -25.22 1.98
N ASN A 227 5.11 -24.22 2.86
CA ASN A 227 4.81 -24.41 4.28
C ASN A 227 3.33 -24.77 4.55
N HIS A 228 2.44 -24.53 3.59
CA HIS A 228 1.04 -24.92 3.70
C HIS A 228 0.82 -26.41 3.35
N ASP A 229 1.54 -26.94 2.36
CA ASP A 229 1.36 -28.33 1.88
C ASP A 229 1.95 -29.39 2.82
N MET A 230 2.80 -28.99 3.78
CA MET A 230 3.40 -29.89 4.77
C MET A 230 2.67 -29.90 6.13
N GLU A 231 1.73 -28.98 6.39
CA GLU A 231 0.91 -29.02 7.61
C GLU A 231 -0.41 -29.80 7.42
N ASP A 232 -0.77 -30.11 6.17
CA ASP A 232 -1.99 -30.87 5.80
C ASP A 232 -1.72 -32.36 5.48
N ASN A 233 -0.53 -32.90 5.79
CA ASN A 233 -0.20 -34.34 5.65
C ASN A 233 0.21 -35.01 6.97
#